data_AF-A0A3D2A101-F1
#
_entry.id   AF-A0A3D2A101-F1
#
_cell.length_a   1.000
_cell.length_b   1.000
_cell.length_c   1.000
_cell.angle_alpha   90.00
_cell.angle_beta   90.00
_cell.angle_gamma   90.00
#
_symmetry.space_group_name_H-M   'P 1'
#
loop_
_entity.id
_entity.type
_entity.pdbx_description
1 polymer ?
#
loop_
_entity_poly.entity_id
_entity_poly.type
_entity_poly.pdbx_seq_one_letter_code
_entity_poly.pdbx_strand_id
1 'polypeptide(L)'
;IGAGGIGFDIAEYLSHGEQIPSQNIDQFMAQWGIDMTLQARGGIANMTQQIEASVREIHLLQRKASKVGAGLGKTTGWIHRLGLQQKQVHMHAACEYVGIDDQGLHMNVAGEPQTLDVDNVIICAGQEPLRELVQAGNANYHLIGGADKASELDAKRAIRQGTKLAMSL
;
A
#
# COMPACT_ATOMS: atom_id res chain seq x y z
N ILE A 1 -0.77 -5.98 -8.49
CA ILE A 1 0.27 -6.97 -8.08
C ILE A 1 1.28 -6.31 -7.15
N GLY A 2 1.47 -6.87 -5.95
CA GLY A 2 2.38 -6.35 -4.93
C GLY A 2 1.62 -5.64 -3.81
N ALA A 3 1.81 -6.09 -2.57
CA ALA A 3 1.09 -5.60 -1.38
C ALA A 3 2.04 -5.08 -0.28
N GLY A 4 3.15 -4.46 -0.70
CA GLY A 4 3.99 -3.62 0.17
C GLY A 4 3.40 -2.21 0.33
N GLY A 5 4.16 -1.28 0.91
CA GLY A 5 3.71 0.10 1.13
C GLY A 5 3.11 0.76 -0.12
N ILE A 6 3.85 0.75 -1.24
CA ILE A 6 3.38 1.30 -2.52
C ILE A 6 2.07 0.65 -2.98
N GLY A 7 1.94 -0.68 -2.85
CA GLY A 7 0.72 -1.38 -3.26
C GLY A 7 -0.50 -0.98 -2.43
N PHE A 8 -0.33 -0.78 -1.12
CA PHE A 8 -1.38 -0.28 -0.24
C PHE A 8 -1.74 1.17 -0.57
N ASP A 9 -0.76 2.05 -0.79
CA ASP A 9 -1.02 3.45 -1.12
C ASP A 9 -1.73 3.59 -2.47
N ILE A 10 -1.37 2.77 -3.46
CA ILE A 10 -2.06 2.73 -4.76
C ILE A 10 -3.48 2.18 -4.62
N ALA A 11 -3.68 1.08 -3.86
CA ALA A 11 -5.03 0.58 -3.62
C ALA A 11 -5.90 1.62 -2.89
N GLU A 12 -5.32 2.32 -1.91
CA GLU A 12 -5.97 3.42 -1.20
C GLU A 12 -6.36 4.53 -2.18
N TYR A 13 -5.42 5.02 -2.98
CA TYR A 13 -5.65 6.05 -4.00
C TYR A 13 -6.78 5.67 -4.98
N LEU A 14 -6.75 4.46 -5.55
CA LEU A 14 -7.74 4.02 -6.53
C LEU A 14 -9.12 3.77 -5.91
N SER A 15 -9.16 3.56 -4.59
CA SER A 15 -10.40 3.34 -3.85
C SER A 15 -11.08 4.62 -3.38
N HIS A 16 -10.51 5.81 -3.65
CA HIS A 16 -11.13 7.07 -3.29
C HIS A 16 -12.35 7.37 -4.17
N GLY A 17 -13.43 7.83 -3.53
CA GLY A 17 -14.58 8.43 -4.19
C GLY A 17 -14.53 9.96 -4.05
N GLU A 18 -15.67 10.57 -3.74
CA GLU A 18 -15.83 12.01 -3.63
C GLU A 18 -15.46 12.56 -2.24
N GLN A 19 -15.51 11.72 -1.19
CA GLN A 19 -15.21 12.16 0.16
C GLN A 19 -13.70 12.34 0.39
N ILE A 20 -13.33 13.30 1.25
CA ILE A 20 -11.94 13.58 1.63
C ILE A 20 -11.81 13.63 3.16
N PRO A 21 -12.00 12.50 3.86
CA PRO A 21 -12.11 12.49 5.33
C PRO A 21 -10.83 12.98 6.02
N SER A 22 -9.65 12.81 5.41
CA SER A 22 -8.39 13.32 5.97
C SER A 22 -8.32 14.85 6.08
N GLN A 23 -9.22 15.58 5.41
CA GLN A 23 -9.27 17.05 5.42
C GLN A 23 -10.60 17.60 5.96
N ASN A 24 -11.53 16.73 6.36
CA ASN A 24 -12.84 17.13 6.86
C ASN A 24 -13.16 16.36 8.14
N ILE A 25 -13.30 17.11 9.24
CA ILE A 25 -13.51 16.54 10.59
C ILE A 25 -14.80 15.72 10.64
N ASP A 26 -15.91 16.24 10.12
CA ASP A 26 -17.20 15.57 10.20
C ASP A 26 -17.20 14.27 9.40
N GLN A 27 -16.61 14.29 8.19
CA GLN A 27 -16.45 13.08 7.37
C GLN A 27 -15.55 12.05 8.06
N PHE A 28 -14.44 12.47 8.67
CA PHE A 28 -13.56 11.58 9.42
C PHE A 28 -14.32 10.91 10.58
N MET A 29 -15.03 11.71 11.39
CA MET A 29 -15.76 11.18 12.54
C MET A 29 -16.87 10.22 12.10
N ALA A 30 -17.62 10.55 11.05
CA ALA A 30 -18.66 9.70 10.49
C ALA A 30 -18.10 8.38 9.93
N GLN A 31 -16.99 8.42 9.19
CA GLN A 31 -16.32 7.23 8.66
C GLN A 31 -15.90 6.28 9.78
N TRP A 32 -15.38 6.81 10.88
CA TRP A 32 -14.94 6.01 12.02
C TRP A 32 -16.05 5.67 13.02
N GLY A 33 -17.27 6.18 12.83
CA GLY A 33 -18.41 5.95 13.72
C GLY A 33 -18.22 6.62 15.09
N ILE A 34 -17.67 7.83 15.11
CA ILE A 34 -17.41 8.58 16.33
C ILE A 34 -18.57 9.54 16.60
N ASP A 35 -19.14 9.46 17.79
CA ASP A 35 -20.16 10.39 18.29
C ASP A 35 -19.52 11.72 18.71
N MET A 36 -19.72 12.76 17.91
CA MET A 36 -19.21 14.11 18.20
C MET A 36 -19.95 14.82 19.34
N THR A 37 -21.11 14.32 19.78
CA THR A 37 -21.83 14.86 20.95
C THR A 37 -21.31 14.30 22.28
N LEU A 38 -20.46 13.25 22.20
CA LEU A 38 -19.87 12.54 23.33
C LEU A 38 -20.89 12.00 24.34
N GLN A 39 -22.12 11.71 23.90
CA GLN A 39 -23.17 11.12 24.72
C GLN A 39 -23.11 9.59 24.69
N ALA A 40 -22.66 9.01 23.59
CA ALA A 40 -22.43 7.59 23.47
C ALA A 40 -21.31 7.13 24.42
N ARG A 41 -21.50 5.98 25.08
CA ARG A 41 -20.46 5.39 25.93
C ARG A 41 -19.17 5.19 25.11
N GLY A 42 -18.07 5.77 25.60
CA GLY A 42 -16.78 5.72 24.91
C GLY A 42 -16.75 6.46 23.56
N GLY A 43 -17.77 7.28 23.26
CA GLY A 43 -17.89 8.01 21.99
C GLY A 43 -18.21 7.14 20.77
N ILE A 44 -18.57 5.86 20.94
CA ILE A 44 -18.77 4.93 19.81
C ILE A 44 -19.95 3.94 19.99
N ALA A 45 -20.51 3.84 21.19
CA ALA A 45 -21.56 2.84 21.45
C ALA A 45 -22.79 3.08 20.56
N ASN A 46 -23.21 2.03 19.82
CA ASN A 46 -24.31 2.06 18.85
C ASN A 46 -24.12 3.02 17.67
N MET A 47 -22.91 3.52 17.45
CA MET A 47 -22.59 4.30 16.27
C MET A 47 -22.35 3.38 15.08
N THR A 48 -22.77 3.83 13.90
CA THR A 48 -22.52 3.12 12.63
C THR A 48 -21.47 3.87 11.83
N GLN A 49 -20.53 3.13 11.24
CA GLN A 49 -19.52 3.70 10.35
C GLN A 49 -20.15 4.08 9.01
N GLN A 50 -19.87 5.28 8.54
CA GLN A 50 -20.32 5.78 7.23
C GLN A 50 -19.13 5.83 6.28
N ILE A 51 -18.78 4.69 5.70
CA ILE A 51 -17.67 4.58 4.75
C ILE A 51 -18.20 4.71 3.33
N GLU A 52 -17.60 5.60 2.54
CA GLU A 52 -17.81 5.64 1.11
C GLU A 52 -17.23 4.37 0.45
N ALA A 53 -18.07 3.65 -0.29
CA ALA A 53 -17.65 2.46 -1.02
C ALA A 53 -16.63 2.80 -2.11
N SER A 54 -15.77 1.85 -2.44
CA SER A 54 -14.87 2.04 -3.58
C SER A 54 -15.66 2.14 -4.89
N VAL A 55 -15.30 3.10 -5.73
CA VAL A 55 -15.86 3.21 -7.09
C VAL A 55 -15.30 2.17 -8.07
N ARG A 56 -14.46 1.24 -7.58
CA ARG A 56 -13.80 0.19 -8.36
C ARG A 56 -13.79 -1.13 -7.59
N GLU A 57 -13.78 -2.23 -8.31
CA GLU A 57 -13.38 -3.52 -7.75
C GLU A 57 -11.84 -3.62 -7.76
N ILE A 58 -11.24 -3.87 -6.60
CA ILE A 58 -9.78 -3.85 -6.45
C ILE A 58 -9.30 -5.16 -5.82
N HIS A 59 -8.32 -5.78 -6.47
CA HIS A 59 -7.63 -6.97 -5.98
C HIS A 59 -6.18 -6.65 -5.63
N LEU A 60 -5.83 -6.72 -4.34
CA LEU A 60 -4.48 -6.51 -3.83
C LEU A 60 -3.79 -7.86 -3.59
N LEU A 61 -2.76 -8.14 -4.37
CA LEU A 61 -2.17 -9.48 -4.49
C LEU A 61 -0.73 -9.54 -3.95
N GLN A 62 -0.35 -10.63 -3.30
CA GLN A 62 1.05 -10.93 -2.97
C GLN A 62 1.40 -12.42 -3.03
N ARG A 63 2.67 -12.71 -3.35
CA ARG A 63 3.21 -14.08 -3.35
C ARG A 63 3.39 -14.69 -1.96
N LYS A 64 3.71 -13.86 -0.95
CA LYS A 64 3.92 -14.34 0.41
C LYS A 64 2.60 -14.89 0.98
N ALA A 65 2.68 -16.02 1.67
CA ALA A 65 1.53 -16.61 2.36
C ALA A 65 1.17 -15.89 3.68
N SER A 66 2.05 -15.02 4.19
CA SER A 66 1.74 -14.20 5.37
C SER A 66 0.56 -13.27 5.09
N LYS A 67 -0.13 -12.84 6.14
CA LYS A 67 -1.26 -11.89 6.02
C LYS A 67 -0.85 -10.65 5.18
N VAL A 68 -1.72 -10.25 4.25
CA VAL A 68 -1.52 -9.05 3.44
C VAL A 68 -1.39 -7.82 4.33
N GLY A 69 -0.34 -7.02 4.09
CA GLY A 69 0.00 -5.86 4.91
C GLY A 69 0.67 -6.16 6.25
N ALA A 70 1.08 -7.40 6.52
CA ALA A 70 1.79 -7.74 7.78
C ALA A 70 3.12 -7.00 7.96
N GLY A 71 3.76 -6.57 6.87
CA GLY A 71 5.03 -5.82 6.90
C GLY A 71 4.87 -4.29 6.91
N LEU A 72 3.65 -3.77 7.01
CA LEU A 72 3.41 -2.33 7.11
C LEU A 72 3.85 -1.77 8.46
N GLY A 73 3.86 -0.44 8.58
CA GLY A 73 4.23 0.27 9.82
C GLY A 73 3.46 -0.26 11.04
N LYS A 74 4.16 -0.50 12.15
CA LYS A 74 3.59 -1.16 13.34
C LYS A 74 2.36 -0.45 13.91
N THR A 75 2.31 0.88 13.82
CA THR A 75 1.24 1.71 14.40
C THR A 75 0.25 2.25 13.37
N THR A 76 0.56 2.14 12.07
CA THR A 76 -0.24 2.74 10.99
C THR A 76 -0.78 1.70 10.01
N GLY A 77 -0.10 0.57 9.83
CA GLY A 77 -0.47 -0.44 8.85
C GLY A 77 -1.84 -1.07 9.07
N TRP A 78 -2.31 -1.13 10.33
CA TRP A 78 -3.65 -1.61 10.63
C TRP A 78 -4.73 -0.66 10.12
N ILE A 79 -4.48 0.66 10.08
CA ILE A 79 -5.43 1.68 9.63
C ILE A 79 -5.69 1.49 8.14
N HIS A 80 -4.63 1.44 7.33
CA HIS A 80 -4.75 1.22 5.88
C HIS A 80 -5.42 -0.12 5.56
N ARG A 81 -5.05 -1.18 6.27
CA ARG A 81 -5.68 -2.49 6.05
C ARG A 81 -7.17 -2.46 6.38
N LEU A 82 -7.54 -1.87 7.51
CA LEU A 82 -8.95 -1.78 7.90
C LEU A 82 -9.73 -0.90 6.90
N GLY A 83 -9.19 0.24 6.50
CA GLY A 83 -9.81 1.14 5.53
C GLY A 83 -10.07 0.45 4.18
N LEU A 84 -9.08 -0.25 3.63
CA LEU A 84 -9.25 -1.01 2.39
C LEU A 84 -10.25 -2.16 2.54
N GLN A 85 -10.26 -2.86 3.68
CA GLN A 85 -11.26 -3.91 3.96
C GLN A 85 -12.68 -3.35 4.05
N GLN A 86 -12.84 -2.19 4.70
CA GLN A 86 -14.11 -1.47 4.80
C GLN A 86 -14.61 -1.02 3.41
N LYS A 87 -13.69 -0.64 2.52
CA LYS A 87 -13.95 -0.34 1.10
C LYS A 87 -14.06 -1.59 0.21
N GLN A 88 -14.12 -2.78 0.81
CA GLN A 88 -14.29 -4.07 0.15
C GLN A 88 -13.18 -4.46 -0.85
N VAL A 89 -11.96 -3.95 -0.66
CA VAL A 89 -10.80 -4.40 -1.45
C VAL A 89 -10.47 -5.86 -1.15
N HIS A 90 -10.41 -6.69 -2.19
CA HIS A 90 -10.07 -8.10 -2.09
C HIS A 90 -8.57 -8.29 -1.90
N MET A 91 -8.15 -8.87 -0.78
CA MET A 91 -6.74 -9.10 -0.48
C MET A 91 -6.37 -10.58 -0.63
N HIS A 92 -5.49 -10.88 -1.58
CA HIS A 92 -5.07 -12.25 -1.89
C HIS A 92 -3.60 -12.46 -1.47
N ALA A 93 -3.37 -13.50 -0.67
CA ALA A 93 -2.03 -13.95 -0.28
C ALA A 93 -1.72 -15.30 -0.95
N ALA A 94 -0.47 -15.75 -0.86
CA ALA A 94 -0.03 -17.01 -1.46
C ALA A 94 -0.36 -17.13 -2.97
N CYS A 95 -0.29 -16.01 -3.69
CA CYS A 95 -0.52 -16.00 -5.13
C CYS A 95 0.71 -16.49 -5.90
N GLU A 96 0.48 -17.29 -6.93
CA GLU A 96 1.41 -17.53 -8.03
C GLU A 96 0.83 -16.90 -9.30
N TYR A 97 1.60 -16.10 -10.02
CA TYR A 97 1.13 -15.42 -11.24
C TYR A 97 1.53 -16.26 -12.45
N VAL A 98 0.54 -16.70 -13.23
CA VAL A 98 0.74 -17.63 -14.35
C VAL A 98 0.87 -16.87 -15.67
N GLY A 99 0.01 -15.87 -15.89
CA GLY A 99 0.01 -15.11 -17.14
C GLY A 99 -1.00 -13.96 -17.12
N ILE A 100 -0.91 -13.10 -18.13
CA ILE A 100 -1.86 -12.02 -18.40
C ILE A 100 -2.22 -12.11 -19.87
N ASP A 101 -3.51 -12.20 -20.18
CA ASP A 101 -4.03 -12.13 -21.54
C ASP A 101 -5.36 -11.37 -21.58
N ASP A 102 -6.11 -11.49 -22.69
CA ASP A 102 -7.37 -10.79 -22.90
C ASP A 102 -8.49 -11.20 -21.92
N GLN A 103 -8.37 -12.34 -21.22
CA GLN A 103 -9.28 -12.76 -20.15
C GLN A 103 -8.88 -12.22 -18.76
N GLY A 104 -7.76 -11.51 -18.67
CA GLY A 104 -7.29 -10.87 -17.45
C GLY A 104 -6.05 -11.54 -16.85
N LEU A 105 -6.01 -11.63 -15.51
CA LEU A 105 -4.85 -12.11 -14.76
C LEU A 105 -5.06 -13.56 -14.29
N HIS A 106 -4.33 -14.49 -14.88
CA HIS A 106 -4.28 -15.89 -14.46
C HIS A 106 -3.33 -16.08 -13.29
N MET A 107 -3.82 -16.74 -12.24
CA MET A 107 -3.06 -17.01 -11.04
C MET A 107 -3.46 -18.33 -10.39
N ASN A 108 -2.60 -18.86 -9.53
CA ASN A 108 -2.99 -19.85 -8.54
C ASN A 108 -3.04 -19.18 -7.18
N VAL A 109 -4.10 -19.40 -6.41
CA VAL A 109 -4.20 -18.93 -5.02
C VAL A 109 -4.24 -20.14 -4.12
N ALA A 110 -3.18 -20.32 -3.33
CA ALA A 110 -3.01 -21.50 -2.47
C ALA A 110 -3.16 -22.85 -3.21
N GLY A 111 -2.77 -22.89 -4.49
CA GLY A 111 -2.82 -24.10 -5.34
C GLY A 111 -4.07 -24.22 -6.21
N GLU A 112 -5.09 -23.37 -6.00
CA GLU A 112 -6.30 -23.36 -6.80
C GLU A 112 -6.17 -22.38 -7.99
N PRO A 113 -6.33 -22.84 -9.24
CA PRO A 113 -6.31 -21.97 -10.41
C PRO A 113 -7.49 -20.99 -10.41
N GLN A 114 -7.20 -19.74 -10.71
CA GLN A 114 -8.17 -18.65 -10.77
C GLN A 114 -7.79 -17.66 -11.87
N THR A 115 -8.78 -17.16 -12.59
CA THR A 115 -8.61 -16.02 -13.49
C THR A 115 -9.35 -14.82 -12.90
N LEU A 116 -8.64 -13.72 -12.70
CA LEU A 116 -9.27 -12.44 -12.39
C LEU A 116 -9.53 -11.69 -13.71
N ASP A 117 -10.80 -11.63 -14.10
CA ASP A 117 -11.27 -10.79 -15.21
C ASP A 117 -11.24 -9.32 -14.75
N VAL A 118 -10.16 -8.61 -15.10
CA VAL A 118 -9.90 -7.24 -14.65
C VAL A 118 -9.49 -6.37 -15.83
N ASP A 119 -9.94 -5.12 -15.82
CA ASP A 119 -9.62 -4.16 -16.88
C ASP A 119 -8.14 -3.73 -16.88
N ASN A 120 -7.51 -3.75 -15.69
CA ASN A 120 -6.16 -3.22 -15.49
C ASN A 120 -5.35 -4.05 -14.50
N VAL A 121 -4.08 -4.28 -14.82
CA VAL A 121 -3.10 -4.89 -13.92
C VAL A 121 -2.03 -3.85 -13.54
N ILE A 122 -2.06 -3.41 -12.28
CA ILE A 122 -1.11 -2.41 -11.78
C ILE A 122 0.06 -3.11 -11.09
N ILE A 123 1.29 -2.74 -11.47
CA ILE A 123 2.53 -3.36 -10.98
C ILE A 123 3.14 -2.52 -9.86
N CYS A 124 3.09 -3.05 -8.65
CA CYS A 124 3.71 -2.50 -7.43
C CYS A 124 4.70 -3.52 -6.85
N ALA A 125 5.52 -4.15 -7.71
CA ALA A 125 6.31 -5.35 -7.40
C ALA A 125 7.68 -5.09 -6.72
N GLY A 126 7.92 -3.87 -6.24
CA GLY A 126 9.19 -3.47 -5.62
C GLY A 126 9.98 -2.51 -6.51
N GLN A 127 11.22 -2.27 -6.12
CA GLN A 127 12.10 -1.26 -6.72
C GLN A 127 13.52 -1.80 -6.78
N GLU A 128 14.27 -1.39 -7.81
CA GLU A 128 15.69 -1.70 -7.97
C GLU A 128 16.54 -0.42 -7.94
N PRO A 129 17.78 -0.48 -7.43
CA PRO A 129 18.69 0.67 -7.48
C PRO A 129 19.05 1.05 -8.92
N LEU A 130 18.91 2.33 -9.28
CA LEU A 130 19.41 2.86 -10.54
C LEU A 130 20.84 3.40 -10.35
N ARG A 131 21.83 2.82 -11.06
CA ARG A 131 23.27 3.11 -10.86
C ARG A 131 24.05 3.34 -12.16
N GLU A 132 23.38 3.71 -13.24
CA GLU A 132 23.98 3.83 -14.59
C GLU A 132 25.21 4.76 -14.61
N LEU A 133 25.16 5.90 -13.92
CA LEU A 133 26.26 6.86 -13.85
C LEU A 133 27.51 6.30 -13.17
N VAL A 134 27.33 5.42 -12.18
CA VAL A 134 28.44 4.78 -11.46
C VAL A 134 29.12 3.71 -12.32
N GLN A 135 28.35 3.00 -13.15
CA GLN A 135 28.89 1.97 -14.02
C GLN A 135 29.67 2.56 -15.21
N ALA A 136 29.34 3.78 -15.62
CA ALA A 136 29.91 4.43 -16.80
C ALA A 136 31.24 5.17 -16.54
N GLY A 137 31.69 5.32 -15.30
CA GLY A 137 32.86 6.14 -14.97
C GLY A 137 33.72 5.63 -13.81
N ASN A 138 34.97 6.10 -13.76
CA ASN A 138 35.94 5.79 -12.71
C ASN A 138 36.14 6.96 -11.71
N ALA A 139 35.15 7.84 -11.56
CA ALA A 139 35.22 8.95 -10.62
C ALA A 139 34.99 8.47 -9.18
N ASN A 140 35.50 9.22 -8.19
CA ASN A 140 35.12 9.00 -6.80
C ASN A 140 33.65 9.42 -6.61
N TYR A 141 32.83 8.54 -6.04
CA TYR A 141 31.41 8.79 -5.81
C TYR A 141 30.95 8.28 -4.44
N HIS A 142 29.81 8.79 -3.99
CA HIS A 142 29.07 8.27 -2.86
C HIS A 142 27.66 7.89 -3.29
N LEU A 143 27.16 6.76 -2.81
CA LEU A 143 25.78 6.33 -3.00
C LEU A 143 25.00 6.50 -1.70
N ILE A 144 23.81 7.12 -1.81
CA ILE A 144 22.86 7.26 -0.70
C ILE A 144 21.45 6.92 -1.19
N GLY A 145 20.55 6.58 -0.26
CA GLY A 145 19.14 6.35 -0.57
C GLY A 145 18.92 5.17 -1.52
N GLY A 146 18.03 5.33 -2.49
CA GLY A 146 17.62 4.24 -3.38
C GLY A 146 18.68 3.77 -4.35
N ALA A 147 19.58 4.66 -4.75
CA ALA A 147 20.74 4.31 -5.56
C ALA A 147 21.73 3.41 -4.78
N ASP A 148 21.81 3.55 -3.47
CA ASP A 148 22.55 2.62 -2.60
C ASP A 148 21.76 1.31 -2.38
N LYS A 149 20.54 1.39 -1.86
CA LYS A 149 19.70 0.20 -1.65
C LYS A 149 18.23 0.57 -1.82
N ALA A 150 17.55 -0.06 -2.77
CA ALA A 150 16.12 0.16 -3.01
C ALA A 150 15.23 -0.75 -2.15
N SER A 151 15.69 -1.95 -1.79
CA SER A 151 14.91 -2.87 -0.96
C SER A 151 14.66 -2.28 0.42
N GLU A 152 13.37 -2.20 0.78
CA GLU A 152 12.89 -1.62 2.03
C GLU A 152 13.43 -0.19 2.27
N LEU A 153 13.70 0.56 1.20
CA LEU A 153 14.05 1.95 1.35
C LEU A 153 12.81 2.74 1.74
N ASP A 154 12.87 3.34 2.93
CA ASP A 154 11.97 4.41 3.30
C ASP A 154 12.71 5.76 3.24
N ALA A 155 11.94 6.85 3.21
CA ALA A 155 12.47 8.20 3.22
C ALA A 155 13.39 8.44 4.44
N LYS A 156 13.09 7.83 5.58
CA LYS A 156 13.88 7.94 6.81
C LYS A 156 15.30 7.42 6.61
N ARG A 157 15.50 6.27 5.95
CA ARG A 157 16.82 5.72 5.65
C ARG A 157 17.57 6.62 4.67
N ALA A 158 16.92 7.05 3.60
CA ALA A 158 17.53 7.91 2.58
C ALA A 158 18.03 9.23 3.18
N ILE A 159 17.17 9.93 3.93
CA ILE A 159 17.49 11.19 4.61
C ILE A 159 18.66 10.96 5.57
N ARG A 160 18.58 9.95 6.43
CA ARG A 160 19.65 9.65 7.41
C ARG A 160 21.00 9.37 6.74
N GLN A 161 21.02 8.62 5.64
CA GLN A 161 22.25 8.35 4.89
C GLN A 161 22.84 9.63 4.32
N GLY A 162 22.02 10.46 3.65
CA GLY A 162 22.46 11.74 3.12
C GLY A 162 22.99 12.68 4.19
N THR A 163 22.28 12.84 5.30
CA THR A 163 22.71 13.69 6.42
C THR A 163 24.03 13.21 7.01
N LYS A 164 24.20 11.90 7.25
CA LYS A 164 25.44 11.37 7.82
C LYS A 164 26.63 11.56 6.88
N LEU A 165 26.43 11.33 5.59
CA LEU A 165 27.48 11.56 4.59
C LEU A 165 27.88 13.03 4.55
N ALA A 166 26.90 13.94 4.51
CA ALA A 166 27.16 15.38 4.51
C ALA A 166 27.94 15.86 5.74
N MET A 167 27.74 15.24 6.91
CA MET A 167 28.50 15.57 8.13
C MET A 167 29.93 14.99 8.14
N SER A 168 30.25 14.03 7.28
CA SER A 168 31.56 13.38 7.23
C SER A 168 32.49 13.92 6.15
N LEU A 169 31.95 14.73 5.24
CA LEU A 169 32.69 15.44 4.18
C LEU A 169 33.11 16.83 4.70
#